data_AF-A0A9D9WPW1-F1
#
_entry.id   AF-A0A9D9WPW1-F1
#
_cell.length_a   1.000
_cell.length_b   1.000
_cell.length_c   1.000
_cell.angle_alpha   90.00
_cell.angle_beta   90.00
_cell.angle_gamma   90.00
#
_symmetry.space_group_name_H-M   'P 1'
#
loop_
_entity.id
_entity.type
_entity.pdbx_description
1 polymer ?
#
loop_
_entity_poly.entity_id
_entity_poly.type
_entity_poly.pdbx_seq_one_letter_code
_entity_poly.pdbx_strand_id
1 'polypeptide(L)'
;MNTFDVIQPSASPLDLQPARRLIVLVPETDTDSAVVARKIWELANALESRVQFLGLSKDAANESALRRQLVTLSAMVRDENIQVDSKIESGMNWLSVVKSEFREGDMIVCFEEQRSGITRRPLSQLLQTNLSVTVYVINGTLPHREYNRPRWLTNLIAWGGSLGIIAGFFWLQIKLGASSGAVADALLYISLFVEAGSIWAWNILFE
;
A
#
# COMPACT_ATOMS: atom_id res chain seq x y z
N MET A 1 9.33 -6.92 -72.88
CA MET A 1 10.18 -7.34 -71.75
C MET A 1 9.40 -7.02 -70.47
N ASN A 2 9.38 -7.98 -69.56
CA ASN A 2 8.28 -8.32 -68.65
C ASN A 2 7.71 -7.26 -67.71
N THR A 3 6.39 -7.31 -67.60
CA THR A 3 5.52 -6.93 -66.48
C THR A 3 5.85 -7.74 -65.21
N PHE A 4 5.98 -7.06 -64.08
CA PHE A 4 5.77 -7.64 -62.74
C PHE A 4 5.04 -6.61 -61.87
N ASP A 5 3.72 -6.70 -61.88
CA ASP A 5 2.89 -6.28 -60.75
C ASP A 5 3.17 -7.21 -59.57
N VAL A 6 3.65 -6.67 -58.46
CA VAL A 6 3.57 -7.34 -57.16
C VAL A 6 2.54 -6.59 -56.34
N ILE A 7 1.27 -6.97 -56.56
CA ILE A 7 0.20 -6.72 -55.61
C ILE A 7 0.53 -7.59 -54.40
N GLN A 8 0.93 -6.97 -53.30
CA GLN A 8 1.13 -7.65 -52.03
C GLN A 8 -0.12 -7.42 -51.16
N PRO A 9 -1.06 -8.37 -51.09
CA PRO A 9 -2.10 -8.32 -50.08
C PRO A 9 -1.48 -8.81 -48.77
N SER A 10 -0.90 -7.91 -47.98
CA SER A 10 -0.62 -8.24 -46.58
C SER A 10 -1.89 -7.94 -45.81
N ALA A 11 -2.55 -9.02 -45.44
CA ALA A 11 -3.80 -9.07 -44.70
C ALA A 11 -3.89 -7.97 -43.65
N SER A 12 -5.04 -7.30 -43.61
CA SER A 12 -5.53 -6.62 -42.42
C SER A 12 -5.24 -7.51 -41.20
N PRO A 13 -4.69 -7.00 -40.09
CA PRO A 13 -4.63 -7.78 -38.87
C PRO A 13 -6.08 -8.06 -38.50
N LEU A 14 -6.52 -9.27 -38.84
CA LEU A 14 -7.76 -9.86 -38.36
C LEU A 14 -7.78 -9.60 -36.87
N ASP A 15 -8.69 -8.71 -36.45
CA ASP A 15 -9.51 -8.79 -35.25
C ASP A 15 -9.11 -9.95 -34.32
N LEU A 16 -7.93 -9.82 -33.72
CA LEU A 16 -7.50 -10.71 -32.67
C LEU A 16 -8.41 -10.32 -31.52
N GLN A 17 -9.44 -11.13 -31.25
CA GLN A 17 -10.20 -11.01 -30.02
C GLN A 17 -9.19 -10.74 -28.91
N PRO A 18 -9.35 -9.64 -28.15
CA PRO A 18 -8.32 -9.20 -27.23
C PRO A 18 -7.96 -10.38 -26.34
N ALA A 19 -6.73 -10.88 -26.50
CA ALA A 19 -6.23 -11.99 -25.72
C ALA A 19 -6.47 -11.62 -24.25
N ARG A 20 -7.26 -12.44 -23.55
CA ARG A 20 -7.67 -12.15 -22.18
C ARG A 20 -6.42 -11.84 -21.38
N ARG A 21 -6.36 -10.65 -20.79
CA ARG A 21 -5.22 -10.19 -20.00
C ARG A 21 -5.61 -10.15 -18.53
N LEU A 22 -4.69 -10.65 -17.71
CA LEU A 22 -4.79 -10.67 -16.27
C LEU A 22 -4.05 -9.44 -15.71
N ILE A 23 -4.79 -8.44 -15.24
CA ILE A 23 -4.21 -7.25 -14.61
C ILE A 23 -4.06 -7.51 -13.12
N VAL A 24 -2.82 -7.70 -12.66
CA VAL A 24 -2.53 -7.98 -11.25
C VAL A 24 -2.09 -6.68 -10.55
N LEU A 25 -2.88 -6.25 -9.56
CA LEU A 25 -2.61 -5.04 -8.80
C LEU A 25 -1.64 -5.36 -7.66
N VAL A 26 -0.38 -4.96 -7.82
CA VAL A 26 0.66 -5.25 -6.82
C VAL A 26 0.69 -4.14 -5.78
N PRO A 27 0.46 -4.45 -4.49
CA PRO A 27 0.59 -3.46 -3.43
C PRO A 27 2.06 -3.09 -3.23
N GLU A 28 2.31 -1.89 -2.71
CA GLU A 28 3.64 -1.39 -2.33
C GLU A 28 4.27 -2.16 -1.16
N THR A 29 3.53 -3.08 -0.55
CA THR A 29 3.98 -3.87 0.60
C THR A 29 4.78 -5.08 0.15
N ASP A 30 5.80 -5.42 0.91
CA ASP A 30 6.54 -6.66 0.70
C ASP A 30 5.60 -7.85 0.95
N THR A 31 5.30 -8.58 -0.12
CA THR A 31 4.44 -9.75 -0.11
C THR A 31 5.32 -10.98 -0.23
N ASP A 32 4.88 -12.14 0.28
CA ASP A 32 5.57 -13.41 -0.02
C ASP A 32 5.46 -13.68 -1.53
N SER A 33 6.48 -13.19 -2.24
CA SER A 33 6.51 -13.14 -3.71
C SER A 33 6.41 -14.52 -4.33
N ALA A 34 6.90 -15.58 -3.67
CA ALA A 34 6.86 -16.93 -4.19
C ALA A 34 5.44 -17.52 -4.17
N VAL A 35 4.73 -17.40 -3.04
CA VAL A 35 3.34 -17.89 -2.93
C VAL A 35 2.42 -17.12 -3.86
N VAL A 36 2.60 -15.80 -3.91
CA VAL A 36 1.83 -14.91 -4.80
C VAL A 36 2.11 -15.25 -6.26
N ALA A 37 3.38 -15.34 -6.67
CA ALA A 37 3.75 -15.67 -8.03
C ALA A 37 3.18 -17.04 -8.45
N ARG A 38 3.24 -18.06 -7.59
CA ARG A 38 2.69 -19.39 -7.90
C ARG A 38 1.20 -19.33 -8.18
N LYS A 39 0.41 -18.64 -7.36
CA LYS A 39 -1.04 -18.50 -7.56
C LYS A 39 -1.36 -17.74 -8.85
N ILE A 40 -0.59 -16.70 -9.15
CA ILE A 40 -0.76 -15.91 -10.38
C ILE A 40 -0.42 -16.77 -11.60
N TRP A 41 0.67 -17.54 -11.54
CA TRP A 41 1.06 -18.47 -12.59
C TRP A 41 0.01 -19.56 -12.81
N GLU A 42 -0.50 -20.19 -11.74
CA GLU A 42 -1.59 -21.18 -11.82
C GLU A 42 -2.82 -20.59 -12.50
N LEU A 43 -3.21 -19.37 -12.12
CA LEU A 43 -4.36 -18.67 -12.70
C LEU A 43 -4.13 -18.28 -14.17
N ALA A 44 -2.97 -17.73 -14.50
CA ALA A 44 -2.61 -17.32 -15.85
C ALA A 44 -2.51 -18.51 -16.80
N ASN A 45 -1.92 -19.62 -16.33
CA ASN A 45 -1.80 -20.86 -17.09
C ASN A 45 -3.17 -21.50 -17.34
N ALA A 46 -4.04 -21.56 -16.33
CA ALA A 46 -5.39 -22.10 -16.48
C ALA A 46 -6.29 -21.29 -17.43
N LEU A 47 -6.01 -19.99 -17.57
CA LEU A 47 -6.75 -19.07 -18.43
C LEU A 47 -6.07 -18.80 -19.78
N GLU A 48 -4.89 -19.38 -20.02
CA GLU A 48 -4.02 -19.08 -21.17
C GLU A 48 -3.87 -17.55 -21.40
N SER A 49 -3.72 -16.83 -20.29
CA SER A 49 -3.84 -15.37 -20.23
C SER A 49 -2.47 -14.71 -20.10
N ARG A 50 -2.32 -13.53 -20.73
CA ARG A 50 -1.14 -12.67 -20.53
C ARG A 50 -1.26 -11.94 -19.20
N VAL A 51 -0.16 -11.82 -18.46
CA VAL A 51 -0.15 -11.15 -17.15
C VAL A 51 0.41 -9.74 -17.30
N GLN A 52 -0.31 -8.75 -16.79
CA GLN A 52 0.19 -7.39 -16.62
C GLN A 52 0.21 -7.06 -15.14
N PHE A 53 1.40 -6.95 -14.58
CA PHE A 53 1.59 -6.42 -13.24
C PHE A 53 1.50 -4.91 -13.25
N LEU A 54 0.58 -4.37 -12.44
CA LEU A 54 0.38 -2.94 -12.29
C LEU A 54 0.68 -2.52 -10.85
N GLY A 55 1.73 -1.73 -10.70
CA GLY A 55 2.10 -1.11 -9.43
C GLY A 55 1.66 0.36 -9.39
N LEU A 56 1.21 0.84 -8.22
CA LEU A 56 0.90 2.24 -8.00
C LEU A 56 1.89 2.83 -6.98
N SER A 57 2.69 3.80 -7.41
CA SER A 57 3.61 4.53 -6.52
C SER A 57 3.08 5.94 -6.21
N LYS A 58 3.12 6.34 -4.94
CA LYS A 58 2.77 7.71 -4.53
C LYS A 58 3.95 8.66 -4.64
N ASP A 59 5.14 8.15 -4.33
CA ASP A 59 6.36 8.93 -4.20
C ASP A 59 7.51 8.27 -4.97
N ALA A 60 8.40 9.07 -5.56
CA ALA A 60 9.58 8.56 -6.28
C ALA A 60 10.50 7.71 -5.39
N ALA A 61 10.50 7.95 -4.07
CA ALA A 61 11.30 7.20 -3.11
C ALA A 61 10.94 5.70 -3.10
N ASN A 62 9.65 5.38 -3.21
CA ASN A 62 9.16 4.00 -3.13
C ASN A 62 9.04 3.32 -4.49
N GLU A 63 9.10 4.10 -5.58
CA GLU A 63 9.04 3.58 -6.95
C GLU A 63 10.12 2.53 -7.21
N SER A 64 11.33 2.75 -6.69
CA SER A 64 12.45 1.83 -6.87
C SER A 64 12.22 0.46 -6.21
N ALA A 65 11.64 0.46 -5.01
CA ALA A 65 11.30 -0.76 -4.29
C ALA A 65 10.16 -1.52 -5.00
N LEU A 66 9.11 -0.81 -5.39
CA LEU A 66 8.00 -1.37 -6.16
C LEU A 66 8.47 -1.94 -7.49
N ARG A 67 9.38 -1.25 -8.19
CA ARG A 67 9.98 -1.74 -9.44
C ARG A 67 10.71 -3.05 -9.26
N ARG A 68 11.52 -3.17 -8.20
CA ARG A 68 12.21 -4.43 -7.87
C ARG A 68 11.20 -5.55 -7.62
N GLN A 69 10.16 -5.28 -6.85
CA GLN A 69 9.10 -6.27 -6.56
C GLN A 69 8.39 -6.72 -7.84
N LEU A 70 8.03 -5.79 -8.74
CA LEU A 70 7.40 -6.12 -10.02
C LEU A 70 8.32 -6.96 -10.91
N VAL A 71 9.61 -6.64 -10.98
CA VAL A 71 10.59 -7.41 -11.74
C VAL A 71 10.73 -8.82 -11.18
N THR A 72 10.81 -8.96 -9.85
CA THR A 72 10.88 -10.27 -9.18
C THR A 72 9.64 -11.11 -9.46
N LEU A 73 8.44 -10.56 -9.27
CA LEU A 73 7.19 -11.26 -9.57
C LEU A 73 7.10 -11.63 -11.05
N SER A 74 7.53 -10.72 -11.94
CA SER A 74 7.52 -10.99 -13.38
C SER A 74 8.44 -12.12 -13.76
N ALA A 75 9.63 -12.19 -13.16
CA ALA A 75 10.58 -13.27 -13.38
C ALA A 75 10.07 -14.62 -12.85
N MET A 76 9.35 -14.62 -11.72
CA MET A 76 8.79 -15.86 -11.14
C MET A 76 7.57 -16.38 -11.90
N VAL A 77 6.78 -15.50 -12.52
CA VAL A 77 5.57 -15.88 -13.28
C VAL A 77 5.85 -16.13 -14.76
N ARG A 78 6.92 -15.55 -15.31
CA ARG A 78 7.28 -15.75 -16.72
C ARG A 78 7.59 -17.22 -16.96
N ASP A 79 6.94 -17.76 -17.99
CA ASP A 79 7.13 -19.10 -18.51
C ASP A 79 7.08 -19.02 -20.06
N GLU A 80 7.47 -20.09 -20.76
CA GLU A 80 7.50 -20.13 -22.23
C GLU A 80 6.14 -19.78 -22.85
N ASN A 81 5.05 -20.13 -22.15
CA ASN A 81 3.67 -19.94 -22.61
C ASN A 81 2.99 -18.69 -22.02
N ILE A 82 3.60 -18.00 -21.06
CA ILE A 82 2.96 -16.89 -20.33
C ILE A 82 3.75 -15.60 -20.59
N GLN A 83 3.14 -14.68 -21.33
CA GLN A 83 3.67 -13.33 -21.50
C GLN A 83 3.40 -12.50 -20.25
N VAL A 84 4.44 -11.85 -19.74
CA VAL A 84 4.38 -11.06 -18.51
C VAL A 84 4.96 -9.67 -18.78
N ASP A 85 4.14 -8.66 -18.51
CA ASP A 85 4.49 -7.25 -18.56
C ASP A 85 4.41 -6.64 -17.16
N SER A 86 5.25 -5.64 -16.88
CA SER A 86 5.20 -4.87 -15.64
C SER A 86 5.12 -3.38 -15.94
N LYS A 87 4.23 -2.69 -15.23
CA LYS A 87 3.99 -1.25 -15.37
C LYS A 87 3.85 -0.61 -14.00
N ILE A 88 4.48 0.54 -13.84
CA ILE A 88 4.34 1.37 -12.64
C ILE A 88 3.67 2.67 -13.06
N GLU A 89 2.66 3.05 -12.30
CA GLU A 89 1.94 4.30 -12.48
C GLU A 89 2.12 5.17 -11.24
N SER A 90 2.25 6.48 -11.45
CA SER A 90 2.34 7.45 -10.37
C SER A 90 0.94 7.95 -10.03
N GLY A 91 0.52 7.80 -8.78
CA GLY A 91 -0.79 8.29 -8.35
C GLY A 91 -1.25 7.79 -6.99
N MET A 92 -2.40 8.30 -6.56
CA MET A 92 -3.01 7.92 -5.28
C MET A 92 -4.28 7.08 -5.44
N ASN A 93 -4.79 6.93 -6.66
CA ASN A 93 -6.08 6.31 -6.91
C ASN A 93 -5.95 5.11 -7.87
N TRP A 94 -6.05 3.91 -7.31
CA TRP A 94 -6.11 2.67 -8.07
C TRP A 94 -7.25 2.67 -9.10
N LEU A 95 -8.40 3.28 -8.79
CA LEU A 95 -9.55 3.26 -9.70
C LEU A 95 -9.25 3.99 -11.02
N SER A 96 -8.61 5.16 -10.97
CA SER A 96 -8.29 5.91 -12.18
C SER A 96 -7.24 5.19 -13.03
N VAL A 97 -6.23 4.62 -12.38
CA VAL A 97 -5.13 3.89 -13.04
C VAL A 97 -5.62 2.58 -13.66
N VAL A 98 -6.44 1.82 -12.95
CA VAL A 98 -7.08 0.62 -13.50
C VAL A 98 -7.99 0.99 -14.66
N LYS A 99 -8.80 2.06 -14.51
CA LYS A 99 -9.73 2.49 -15.56
C LYS A 99 -9.03 2.90 -16.86
N SER A 100 -7.84 3.48 -16.79
CA SER A 100 -7.07 3.84 -18.00
C SER A 100 -6.41 2.64 -18.67
N GLU A 101 -6.08 1.60 -17.91
CA GLU A 101 -5.42 0.39 -18.44
C GLU A 101 -6.40 -0.71 -18.86
N PHE A 102 -7.59 -0.73 -18.27
CA PHE A 102 -8.58 -1.78 -18.45
C PHE A 102 -9.15 -1.79 -19.87
N ARG A 103 -9.23 -2.99 -20.45
CA ARG A 103 -9.92 -3.27 -21.72
C ARG A 103 -11.01 -4.30 -21.51
N GLU A 104 -12.01 -4.27 -22.38
CA GLU A 104 -13.09 -5.26 -22.33
C GLU A 104 -12.53 -6.68 -22.50
N GLY A 105 -12.89 -7.58 -21.59
CA GLY A 105 -12.37 -8.95 -21.51
C GLY A 105 -11.18 -9.13 -20.56
N ASP A 106 -10.63 -8.06 -20.00
CA ASP A 106 -9.58 -8.16 -18.97
C ASP A 106 -10.16 -8.67 -17.64
N MET A 107 -9.34 -9.44 -16.91
CA MET A 107 -9.64 -9.88 -15.54
C MET A 107 -8.72 -9.17 -14.58
N ILE A 108 -9.28 -8.61 -13.50
CA ILE A 108 -8.49 -7.92 -12.50
C ILE A 108 -8.22 -8.86 -11.33
N VAL A 109 -6.97 -8.96 -10.93
CA VAL A 109 -6.55 -9.67 -9.73
C VAL A 109 -6.11 -8.67 -8.69
N CYS A 110 -6.72 -8.75 -7.51
CA CYS A 110 -6.33 -7.94 -6.36
C CYS A 110 -6.11 -8.81 -5.12
N PHE A 111 -5.42 -8.23 -4.14
CA PHE A 111 -5.18 -8.89 -2.87
C PHE A 111 -6.25 -8.48 -1.86
N GLU A 112 -6.69 -9.43 -1.04
CA GLU A 112 -7.77 -9.22 -0.07
C GLU A 112 -7.51 -8.04 0.88
N GLU A 113 -6.26 -7.89 1.31
CA GLU A 113 -5.87 -6.84 2.26
C GLU A 113 -5.71 -5.45 1.63
N GLN A 114 -5.79 -5.34 0.30
CA GLN A 114 -5.58 -4.09 -0.40
C GLN A 114 -6.81 -3.17 -0.24
N ARG A 115 -6.64 -2.12 0.55
CA ARG A 115 -7.66 -1.08 0.74
C ARG A 115 -7.27 0.19 0.01
N SER A 116 -8.25 0.86 -0.60
CA SER A 116 -8.04 2.11 -1.35
C SER A 116 -8.91 3.23 -0.80
N GLY A 117 -8.39 4.46 -0.91
CA GLY A 117 -9.07 5.68 -0.48
C GLY A 117 -9.05 5.93 1.03
N ILE A 118 -9.55 7.11 1.41
CA ILE A 118 -9.66 7.58 2.81
C ILE A 118 -10.62 6.70 3.61
N THR A 119 -11.66 6.16 2.95
CA THR A 119 -12.74 5.39 3.57
C THR A 119 -12.39 3.92 3.82
N ARG A 120 -11.15 3.48 3.53
CA ARG A 120 -10.64 2.12 3.81
C ARG A 120 -11.52 0.99 3.27
N ARG A 121 -12.22 1.22 2.16
CA ARG A 121 -13.01 0.18 1.49
C ARG A 121 -12.08 -0.82 0.79
N PRO A 122 -12.43 -2.11 0.76
CA PRO A 122 -11.63 -3.10 0.05
C PRO A 122 -11.63 -2.77 -1.44
N LEU A 123 -10.45 -2.87 -2.07
CA LEU A 123 -10.26 -2.48 -3.47
C LEU A 123 -11.13 -3.31 -4.40
N SER A 124 -11.35 -4.59 -4.08
CA SER A 124 -12.24 -5.48 -4.83
C SER A 124 -13.65 -4.92 -4.98
N GLN A 125 -14.28 -4.50 -3.88
CA GLN A 125 -15.63 -3.92 -3.91
C GLN A 125 -15.66 -2.58 -4.66
N LEU A 126 -14.64 -1.75 -4.50
CA LEU A 126 -14.55 -0.48 -5.22
C LEU A 126 -14.47 -0.70 -6.73
N LEU A 127 -13.63 -1.62 -7.19
CA LEU A 127 -13.48 -1.93 -8.61
C LEU A 127 -14.76 -2.57 -9.17
N GLN A 128 -15.33 -3.55 -8.46
CA GLN A 128 -16.55 -4.22 -8.90
C GLN A 128 -17.74 -3.26 -9.03
N THR A 129 -17.90 -2.33 -8.08
CA THR A 129 -19.02 -1.38 -8.08
C THR A 129 -18.87 -0.28 -9.14
N ASN A 130 -17.65 0.14 -9.44
CA ASN A 130 -17.41 1.29 -10.34
C ASN A 130 -17.09 0.89 -11.79
N LEU A 131 -16.55 -0.31 -12.03
CA LEU A 131 -16.10 -0.75 -13.35
C LEU A 131 -16.94 -1.91 -13.90
N SER A 132 -17.79 -2.57 -13.09
CA SER A 132 -18.57 -3.76 -13.50
C SER A 132 -17.70 -4.89 -14.07
N VAL A 133 -16.50 -5.07 -13.51
CA VAL A 133 -15.48 -6.02 -13.98
C VAL A 133 -15.39 -7.25 -13.10
N THR A 134 -14.93 -8.36 -13.68
CA THR A 134 -14.60 -9.57 -12.93
C THR A 134 -13.32 -9.33 -12.13
N VAL A 135 -13.46 -9.31 -10.81
CA VAL A 135 -12.34 -9.18 -9.87
C VAL A 135 -12.11 -10.52 -9.19
N TYR A 136 -10.90 -11.06 -9.35
CA TYR A 136 -10.43 -12.23 -8.61
C TYR A 136 -9.60 -11.76 -7.42
N VAL A 137 -9.92 -12.27 -6.24
CA VAL A 137 -9.21 -11.91 -5.00
C VAL A 137 -8.27 -13.04 -4.63
N ILE A 138 -6.96 -12.75 -4.59
CA ILE A 138 -5.98 -13.69 -4.07
C ILE A 138 -5.90 -13.53 -2.56
N ASN A 139 -6.31 -14.58 -1.85
CA ASN A 139 -6.10 -14.71 -0.42
C ASN A 139 -4.66 -15.20 -0.21
N GLY A 140 -3.75 -14.29 0.10
CA GLY A 140 -2.38 -14.60 0.49
C GLY A 140 -2.21 -14.19 1.95
N THR A 141 -1.59 -15.04 2.76
CA THR A 141 -1.12 -14.73 4.11
C THR A 141 -0.01 -13.69 4.01
N LEU A 142 -0.37 -12.46 3.64
CA LEU A 142 0.48 -11.32 3.88
C LEU A 142 0.75 -11.30 5.39
N PRO A 143 1.99 -11.09 5.84
CA PRO A 143 2.20 -10.79 7.23
C PRO A 143 1.32 -9.58 7.53
N HIS A 144 0.35 -9.78 8.43
CA HIS A 144 -0.64 -8.80 8.80
C HIS A 144 0.11 -7.52 9.16
N ARG A 145 0.13 -6.54 8.24
CA ARG A 145 0.86 -5.30 8.48
C ARG A 145 0.14 -4.64 9.63
N GLU A 146 0.75 -4.69 10.81
CA GLU A 146 0.37 -3.82 11.92
C GLU A 146 0.26 -2.42 11.34
N TYR A 147 -0.97 -1.95 11.38
CA TYR A 147 -1.42 -0.77 10.69
C TYR A 147 -0.45 0.34 11.05
N ASN A 148 0.34 0.81 10.07
CA ASN A 148 1.28 1.90 10.25
C ASN A 148 0.41 3.14 10.56
N ARG A 149 0.02 3.30 11.84
CA ARG A 149 -0.49 4.56 12.37
C ARG A 149 0.53 5.58 11.88
N PRO A 150 0.10 6.66 11.22
CA PRO A 150 1.03 7.63 10.68
C PRO A 150 1.98 7.98 11.83
N ARG A 151 3.28 7.66 11.70
CA ARG A 151 4.28 7.84 12.76
C ARG A 151 4.21 9.24 13.38
N TRP A 152 3.78 10.21 12.58
CA TRP A 152 3.48 11.56 13.00
C TRP A 152 2.36 11.65 14.06
N LEU A 153 1.26 10.91 13.95
CA LEU A 153 0.15 10.97 14.91
C LEU A 153 0.53 10.35 16.25
N THR A 154 1.25 9.22 16.23
CA THR A 154 1.82 8.63 17.46
C THR A 154 2.86 9.56 18.06
N ASN A 155 3.69 10.21 17.24
CA ASN A 155 4.62 11.22 17.71
C ASN A 155 3.86 12.42 18.31
N LEU A 156 2.83 12.98 17.66
CA LEU A 156 2.06 14.11 18.20
C LEU A 156 1.40 13.78 19.54
N ILE A 157 0.87 12.56 19.68
CA ILE A 157 0.26 12.12 20.93
C ILE A 157 1.34 11.94 22.01
N ALA A 158 2.48 11.35 21.66
CA ALA A 158 3.61 11.19 22.59
C ALA A 158 4.15 12.55 23.06
N TRP A 159 4.43 13.46 22.13
CA TRP A 159 4.89 14.82 22.40
C TRP A 159 3.84 15.63 23.17
N GLY A 160 2.57 15.55 22.78
CA GLY A 160 1.46 16.26 23.41
C GLY A 160 1.24 15.84 24.86
N GLY A 161 1.37 14.54 25.17
CA GLY A 161 1.26 14.05 26.54
C GLY A 161 2.39 14.56 27.44
N SER A 162 3.64 14.53 26.98
CA SER A 162 4.78 15.04 27.74
C SER A 162 4.66 16.54 28.03
N LEU A 163 4.29 17.34 27.01
CA LEU A 163 4.01 18.78 27.18
C LEU A 163 2.88 19.05 28.17
N GLY A 164 1.83 18.22 28.15
CA GLY A 164 0.72 18.30 29.09
C GLY A 164 1.12 18.03 30.54
N ILE A 165 1.97 17.02 30.77
CA ILE A 165 2.50 16.69 32.11
C ILE A 165 3.32 17.87 32.65
N ILE A 166 4.27 18.38 31.86
CA ILE A 166 5.13 19.52 32.25
C ILE A 166 4.27 20.75 32.57
N ALA A 167 3.33 21.10 31.71
CA ALA A 167 2.46 22.26 31.94
C ALA A 167 1.60 22.10 33.20
N GLY A 168 1.10 20.89 33.47
CA GLY A 168 0.31 20.58 34.65
C GLY A 168 1.12 20.71 35.96
N PHE A 169 2.34 20.15 36.00
CA PHE A 169 3.21 20.26 37.16
C PHE A 169 3.73 21.68 37.36
N PHE A 170 4.05 22.39 36.29
CA PHE A 170 4.44 23.80 36.36
C PHE A 170 3.34 24.67 36.98
N TRP A 171 2.07 24.45 36.59
CA TRP A 171 0.93 25.14 37.19
C TRP A 171 0.77 24.80 38.69
N LEU A 172 0.96 23.53 39.05
CA LEU A 172 0.93 23.08 40.44
C LEU A 172 2.03 23.74 41.28
N GLN A 173 3.25 23.83 40.74
CA GLN A 173 4.41 24.43 41.39
C GLN A 173 4.21 25.94 41.63
N ILE A 174 3.64 26.68 40.67
CA ILE A 174 3.29 28.09 40.85
C ILE A 174 2.30 28.26 42.02
N LYS A 175 1.28 27.41 42.08
CA LYS A 175 0.26 27.48 43.13
C LYS A 175 0.83 27.15 44.51
N LEU A 176 1.75 26.19 44.59
CA LEU A 176 2.43 25.82 45.83
C LEU A 176 3.46 26.87 46.25
N GLY A 177 4.20 27.46 45.30
CA GLY A 177 5.17 28.52 45.59
C GLY A 177 4.54 29.82 46.07
N ALA A 178 3.27 30.06 45.77
CA ALA A 178 2.50 31.17 46.34
C ALA A 178 2.10 30.93 47.82
N SER A 179 2.22 29.70 48.32
CA SER A 179 1.91 29.33 49.70
C SER A 179 3.19 29.30 50.53
N SER A 180 3.35 30.22 51.48
CA SER A 180 4.53 30.25 52.36
C SER A 180 4.44 29.19 53.47
N GLY A 181 5.42 28.29 53.55
CA GLY A 181 5.58 27.37 54.68
C GLY A 181 6.43 26.13 54.35
N ALA A 182 7.07 25.53 55.36
CA ALA A 182 7.95 24.37 55.19
C ALA A 182 7.25 23.15 54.56
N VAL A 183 5.93 23.04 54.70
CA VAL A 183 5.11 22.00 54.04
C VAL A 183 5.02 22.23 52.53
N ALA A 184 4.93 23.49 52.08
CA ALA A 184 4.91 23.81 50.66
C ALA A 184 6.26 23.50 50.00
N ASP A 185 7.38 23.79 50.68
CA ASP A 185 8.72 23.44 50.20
C ASP A 185 8.89 21.92 50.05
N ALA A 186 8.44 21.14 51.04
CA ALA A 186 8.48 19.67 50.94
C ALA A 186 7.63 19.12 49.79
N LEU A 187 6.43 19.69 49.57
CA LEU A 187 5.56 19.30 48.46
C LEU A 187 6.16 19.64 47.09
N LEU A 188 6.90 20.74 46.98
CA LEU A 188 7.62 21.10 45.75
C LEU A 188 8.67 20.04 45.38
N TYR A 189 9.49 19.60 46.35
CA TYR A 189 10.47 18.54 46.09
C TYR A 189 9.82 17.22 45.69
N ILE A 190 8.74 16.82 46.36
CA ILE A 190 7.98 15.60 46.01
C ILE A 190 7.41 15.73 44.59
N SER A 191 6.89 16.90 44.21
CA SER A 191 6.30 17.11 42.89
C SER A 191 7.30 16.88 41.75
N LEU A 192 8.58 17.23 41.95
CA LEU A 192 9.64 17.03 40.96
C LEU A 192 9.89 15.54 40.68
N PHE A 193 9.89 14.70 41.73
CA PHE A 193 10.05 13.26 41.57
C PHE A 193 8.85 12.61 40.89
N VAL A 194 7.64 13.07 41.21
CA VAL A 194 6.41 12.56 40.57
C VAL A 194 6.35 12.98 39.09
N GLU A 195 6.76 14.21 38.77
CA GLU A 195 6.86 14.69 37.39
C GLU A 195 7.83 13.83 36.56
N ALA A 196 9.05 13.62 37.08
CA ALA A 196 10.05 12.79 36.43
C ALA A 196 9.56 11.34 36.22
N GLY A 197 8.91 10.76 37.23
CA GLY A 197 8.32 9.43 37.13
C GLY A 197 7.18 9.35 36.11
N SER A 198 6.37 10.42 36.00
CA SER A 198 5.26 10.50 35.04
C SER A 198 5.76 10.61 33.61
N ILE A 199 6.82 11.40 33.36
CA ILE A 199 7.47 11.49 32.04
C ILE A 199 8.07 10.14 31.65
N TRP A 200 8.75 9.46 32.58
CA TRP A 200 9.35 8.15 32.34
C TRP A 200 8.29 7.08 32.01
N ALA A 201 7.22 7.00 32.81
CA ALA A 201 6.11 6.07 32.57
C ALA A 201 5.39 6.36 31.25
N TRP A 202 5.24 7.64 30.88
CA TRP A 202 4.66 8.03 29.60
C TRP A 202 5.54 7.63 28.42
N ASN A 203 6.87 7.81 28.52
CA ASN A 203 7.78 7.43 27.45
C ASN A 203 7.76 5.92 27.17
N ILE A 204 7.69 5.09 28.23
CA ILE A 204 7.57 3.63 28.12
C ILE A 204 6.29 3.18 27.39
N LEU A 205 5.20 3.95 27.48
CA LEU A 205 3.94 3.61 26.80
C LEU A 205 3.99 3.81 25.28
N PHE A 206 4.97 4.54 24.77
CA PHE A 206 5.10 4.90 23.36
C PHE A 206 6.43 4.47 22.72
N GLU A 207 7.29 3.78 23.49
CA GLU A 207 8.50 3.10 23.06
C GLU A 207 8.19 1.64 22.67
#